data_AF-A0A0G4FWM7-F1
#
_entry.id   AF-A0A0G4FWM7-F1
#
_cell.length_a   1.000
_cell.length_b   1.000
_cell.length_c   1.000
_cell.angle_alpha   90.00
_cell.angle_beta   90.00
_cell.angle_gamma   90.00
#
_symmetry.space_group_name_H-M   'P 1'
#
loop_
_entity.id
_entity.type
_entity.pdbx_description
1 polymer ?
#
loop_
_entity_poly.entity_id
_entity_poly.type
_entity_poly.pdbx_seq_one_letter_code
_entity_poly.pdbx_strand_id
1 'polypeptide(L)'
;MALPPSLSPSSILHFWFGSMCDTELRDPSHCGVLTTRGCCSWGFNPLPSFEKALQESAHLITAVSNGVGGDEWTSAFGLLAQVIVLDQFTRSIHRGTREAFQHDERAVELSRQMVDSGLLHQLKGWQKQFAVMPLMHSECLDDQDLLVSLLTEWSKSEPLFRRQIDFAKAHRDVVGRFGRRPQRNFALNRESTAEELAWFVSDEMPQWCVTQIPKQTLERLKADKDKGMLK
;
A
#
# COMPACT_ATOMS: atom_id res chain seq x y z
N MET A 1 19.06 16.86 2.77
CA MET A 1 19.12 15.40 2.98
C MET A 1 17.90 15.03 3.80
N ALA A 2 17.12 14.01 3.43
CA ALA A 2 16.01 13.56 4.28
C ALA A 2 16.58 13.01 5.58
N LEU A 3 16.03 13.41 6.73
CA LEU A 3 16.41 12.90 8.04
C LEU A 3 15.37 11.84 8.48
N PRO A 4 15.78 10.79 9.19
CA PRO A 4 14.83 9.85 9.81
C PRO A 4 13.84 10.59 10.72
N PRO A 5 12.54 10.26 10.70
CA PRO A 5 11.58 10.83 11.63
C PRO A 5 11.78 10.28 13.05
N SER A 6 11.35 11.06 14.04
CA SER A 6 11.21 10.59 15.42
C SER A 6 9.92 9.79 15.61
N LEU A 7 9.79 9.09 16.73
CA LEU A 7 8.54 8.42 17.14
C LEU A 7 7.50 9.46 17.58
N SER A 8 6.91 10.17 16.62
CA SER A 8 5.76 11.05 16.82
C SER A 8 4.93 11.11 15.53
N PRO A 9 3.59 11.27 15.61
CA PRO A 9 2.76 11.33 14.42
C PRO A 9 3.18 12.45 13.46
N SER A 10 3.43 13.65 14.02
CA SER A 10 3.86 14.82 13.25
C SER A 10 5.15 14.56 12.48
N SER A 11 6.18 13.99 13.12
CA SER A 11 7.46 13.75 12.47
C SER A 11 7.35 12.69 11.37
N ILE A 12 6.61 11.60 11.61
CA ILE A 12 6.37 10.54 10.62
C ILE A 12 5.62 11.08 9.40
N LEU A 13 4.54 11.82 9.63
CA LEU A 13 3.75 12.39 8.53
C LEU A 13 4.52 13.46 7.77
N HIS A 14 5.31 14.29 8.46
CA HIS A 14 6.19 15.25 7.82
C HIS A 14 7.29 14.57 6.99
N PHE A 15 7.86 13.48 7.47
CA PHE A 15 8.80 12.69 6.70
C PHE A 15 8.16 12.12 5.42
N TRP A 16 6.94 11.57 5.54
CA TRP A 16 6.24 10.93 4.44
C TRP A 16 5.68 11.91 3.40
N PHE A 17 4.91 12.90 3.85
CA PHE A 17 4.24 13.88 2.98
C PHE A 17 5.11 15.12 2.71
N GLY A 18 6.11 15.42 3.55
CA GLY A 18 6.84 16.68 3.52
C GLY A 18 6.01 17.87 4.00
N SER A 19 6.47 19.08 3.64
CA SER A 19 5.74 20.34 3.88
C SER A 19 4.64 20.63 2.86
N MET A 20 3.97 19.59 2.33
CA MET A 20 2.93 19.80 1.31
C MET A 20 1.80 20.66 1.86
N CYS A 21 1.43 21.69 1.11
CA CYS A 21 0.22 22.47 1.38
C CYS A 21 -1.04 21.72 0.92
N ASP A 22 -2.21 22.23 1.33
CA ASP A 22 -3.51 21.64 0.99
C ASP A 22 -3.71 21.43 -0.52
N THR A 23 -3.23 22.37 -1.34
CA THR A 23 -3.33 22.29 -2.80
C THR A 23 -2.50 21.13 -3.34
N GLU A 24 -1.27 20.98 -2.86
CA GLU A 24 -0.36 19.89 -3.28
C GLU A 24 -0.88 18.52 -2.84
N LEU A 25 -1.48 18.44 -1.65
CA LEU A 25 -2.14 17.21 -1.18
C LEU A 25 -3.33 16.78 -2.04
N ARG A 26 -3.94 17.71 -2.77
CA ARG A 26 -5.13 17.46 -3.61
C ARG A 26 -4.82 17.35 -5.10
N ASP A 27 -3.61 17.69 -5.51
CA ASP A 27 -3.22 17.68 -6.91
C ASP A 27 -2.86 16.25 -7.37
N PRO A 28 -3.58 15.70 -8.37
CA PRO A 28 -3.27 14.39 -8.93
C PRO A 28 -1.86 14.29 -9.55
N SER A 29 -1.30 15.41 -10.02
CA SER A 29 0.05 15.46 -10.60
C SER A 29 1.15 15.26 -9.56
N HIS A 30 0.87 15.58 -8.30
CA HIS A 30 1.79 15.41 -7.17
C HIS A 30 1.90 13.96 -6.69
N CYS A 31 1.19 13.02 -7.33
CA CYS A 31 1.49 11.59 -7.23
C CYS A 31 2.98 11.33 -7.54
N GLY A 32 3.58 12.06 -8.49
CA GLY A 32 5.01 12.02 -8.79
C GLY A 32 5.94 12.42 -7.63
N VAL A 33 5.54 13.42 -6.83
CA VAL A 33 6.32 13.91 -5.67
C VAL A 33 6.22 12.93 -4.50
N LEU A 34 5.06 12.32 -4.32
CA LEU A 34 4.87 11.24 -3.35
C LEU A 34 5.68 10.00 -3.81
N THR A 35 5.58 9.60 -5.07
CA THR A 35 6.28 8.42 -5.63
C THR A 35 7.80 8.54 -5.68
N THR A 36 8.35 9.72 -5.93
CA THR A 36 9.80 10.00 -5.82
C THR A 36 10.30 10.03 -4.37
N ARG A 37 9.41 10.24 -3.40
CA ARG A 37 9.64 10.06 -1.96
C ARG A 37 9.16 8.70 -1.45
N GLY A 38 9.07 7.67 -2.31
CA GLY A 38 8.79 6.30 -1.89
C GLY A 38 7.32 5.95 -1.65
N CYS A 39 6.38 6.84 -1.94
CA CYS A 39 4.96 6.51 -1.88
C CYS A 39 4.51 5.72 -3.11
N CYS A 40 3.74 4.65 -2.91
CA CYS A 40 2.91 4.09 -3.99
C CYS A 40 3.69 3.57 -5.19
N SER A 41 4.52 2.54 -4.99
CA SER A 41 4.43 1.32 -5.80
C SER A 41 5.63 0.44 -5.49
N TRP A 42 5.39 -0.85 -5.55
CA TRP A 42 6.41 -1.87 -5.68
C TRP A 42 7.35 -1.67 -6.91
N GLY A 43 7.19 -0.59 -7.69
CA GLY A 43 7.99 -0.26 -8.87
C GLY A 43 8.47 1.20 -9.06
N PHE A 44 8.53 2.05 -8.02
CA PHE A 44 9.21 3.37 -8.13
C PHE A 44 10.47 3.42 -7.26
N ASN A 45 11.55 3.99 -7.81
CA ASN A 45 12.82 4.17 -7.11
C ASN A 45 12.75 5.47 -6.29
N PRO A 46 12.67 5.40 -4.94
CA PRO A 46 12.78 6.58 -4.11
C PRO A 46 14.14 7.27 -4.31
N LEU A 47 14.21 8.56 -3.98
CA LEU A 47 15.50 9.24 -3.89
C LEU A 47 16.43 8.46 -2.93
N PRO A 48 17.71 8.23 -3.26
CA PRO A 48 18.61 7.44 -2.41
C PRO A 48 18.70 7.96 -0.96
N SER A 49 18.63 9.27 -0.78
CA SER A 49 18.63 9.87 0.57
C SER A 49 17.35 9.57 1.37
N PHE A 50 16.21 9.42 0.69
CA PHE A 50 14.95 9.04 1.33
C PHE A 50 14.97 7.55 1.70
N GLU A 51 15.44 6.70 0.78
CA GLU A 51 15.61 5.27 1.04
C GLU A 51 16.51 5.00 2.24
N LYS A 52 17.65 5.70 2.31
CA LYS A 52 18.57 5.62 3.44
C LYS A 52 17.88 6.02 4.75
N ALA A 53 17.21 7.17 4.78
CA ALA A 53 16.51 7.63 5.97
C ALA A 53 15.38 6.68 6.38
N LEU A 54 14.67 6.10 5.40
CA LEU A 54 13.63 5.10 5.64
C LEU A 54 14.20 3.82 6.27
N GLN A 55 15.35 3.33 5.77
CA GLN A 55 16.05 2.20 6.38
C GLN A 55 16.51 2.49 7.82
N GLU A 56 17.06 3.67 8.08
CA GLU A 56 17.42 4.11 9.44
C GLU A 56 16.21 4.20 10.38
N SER A 57 15.00 4.28 9.82
CA SER A 57 13.72 4.34 10.54
C SER A 57 13.07 2.99 10.80
N ALA A 58 13.71 1.87 10.45
CA ALA A 58 13.12 0.52 10.61
C ALA A 58 12.68 0.21 12.05
N HIS A 59 13.37 0.78 13.05
CA HIS A 59 13.03 0.65 14.47
C HIS A 59 11.62 1.19 14.82
N LEU A 60 11.08 2.12 14.03
CA LEU A 60 9.74 2.66 14.22
C LEU A 60 8.66 1.60 13.94
N ILE A 61 8.91 0.64 13.06
CA ILE A 61 7.96 -0.46 12.79
C ILE A 61 7.73 -1.22 14.10
N THR A 62 8.80 -1.66 14.76
CA THR A 62 8.72 -2.38 16.04
C THR A 62 8.08 -1.53 17.14
N ALA A 63 8.44 -0.24 17.22
CA ALA A 63 7.87 0.66 18.23
C ALA A 63 6.36 0.83 18.06
N VAL A 64 5.89 1.07 16.82
CA VAL A 64 4.47 1.23 16.52
C VAL A 64 3.71 -0.09 16.66
N SER A 65 4.29 -1.21 16.21
CA SER A 65 3.63 -2.52 16.31
C SER A 65 3.44 -3.00 17.75
N ASN A 66 4.34 -2.61 18.67
CA ASN A 66 4.24 -2.92 20.09
C ASN A 66 3.22 -2.05 20.84
N GLY A 67 2.66 -1.04 20.17
CA GLY A 67 1.71 -0.10 20.75
C GLY A 67 2.34 1.26 21.06
N VAL A 68 1.60 2.30 20.72
CA VAL A 68 1.93 3.70 20.99
C VAL A 68 0.85 4.29 21.90
N GLY A 69 1.26 5.13 22.85
CA GLY A 69 0.38 5.76 23.84
C GLY A 69 0.40 7.29 23.72
N GLY A 70 -0.67 7.93 24.17
CA GLY A 70 -0.87 9.37 24.08
C GLY A 70 -2.08 9.73 23.21
N ASP A 71 -2.78 10.80 23.56
CA ASP A 71 -4.01 11.24 22.87
C ASP A 71 -3.74 11.53 21.39
N GLU A 72 -2.54 12.02 21.05
CA GLU A 72 -2.13 12.32 19.68
C GLU A 72 -2.15 11.09 18.77
N TRP A 73 -1.90 9.89 19.31
CA TRP A 73 -1.90 8.64 18.55
C TRP A 73 -3.30 8.10 18.27
N THR A 74 -4.31 8.58 18.99
CA THR A 74 -5.72 8.24 18.77
C THR A 74 -6.42 9.20 17.80
N SER A 75 -5.78 10.35 17.49
CA SER A 75 -6.27 11.32 16.52
C SER A 75 -6.23 10.79 15.08
N ALA A 76 -6.94 11.44 14.14
CA ALA A 76 -6.90 11.07 12.72
C ALA A 76 -5.46 11.03 12.16
N PHE A 77 -4.62 11.99 12.55
CA PHE A 77 -3.21 12.05 12.13
C PHE A 77 -2.35 11.00 12.86
N GLY A 78 -2.66 10.70 14.11
CA GLY A 78 -2.05 9.61 14.87
C GLY A 78 -2.27 8.25 14.22
N LEU A 79 -3.52 7.94 13.88
CA LEU A 79 -3.90 6.70 13.20
C LEU A 79 -3.30 6.63 11.79
N LEU A 80 -3.31 7.73 11.04
CA LEU A 80 -2.63 7.78 9.74
C LEU A 80 -1.12 7.53 9.87
N ALA A 81 -0.44 8.10 10.87
CA ALA A 81 0.98 7.86 11.08
C ALA A 81 1.27 6.38 11.36
N GLN A 82 0.42 5.72 12.15
CA GLN A 82 0.52 4.28 12.38
C GLN A 82 0.32 3.50 11.07
N VAL A 83 -0.68 3.85 10.25
CA VAL A 83 -0.89 3.25 8.92
C VAL A 83 0.35 3.41 8.03
N ILE A 84 0.93 4.60 7.96
CA ILE A 84 2.15 4.83 7.17
C ILE A 84 3.29 3.90 7.62
N VAL A 85 3.53 3.77 8.92
CA VAL A 85 4.60 2.90 9.43
C VAL A 85 4.30 1.42 9.19
N LEU A 86 3.08 0.96 9.49
CA LEU A 86 2.74 -0.46 9.44
C LEU A 86 2.47 -0.98 8.03
N ASP A 87 2.05 -0.12 7.11
CA ASP A 87 1.75 -0.51 5.73
C ASP A 87 2.80 -0.01 4.71
N GLN A 88 3.25 1.25 4.80
CA GLN A 88 4.13 1.79 3.78
C GLN A 88 5.62 1.58 4.08
N PHE A 89 6.05 1.76 5.33
CA PHE A 89 7.45 1.54 5.70
C PHE A 89 7.80 0.06 5.57
N THR A 90 6.96 -0.84 6.10
CA THR A 90 7.15 -2.30 6.01
C THR A 90 7.36 -2.76 4.57
N ARG A 91 6.50 -2.35 3.64
CA ARG A 91 6.58 -2.70 2.22
C ARG A 91 7.84 -2.17 1.53
N SER A 92 8.30 -1.01 1.94
CA SER A 92 9.47 -0.36 1.36
C SER A 92 10.77 -0.93 1.89
N ILE A 93 10.86 -1.15 3.20
CA ILE A 93 12.06 -1.63 3.92
C ILE A 93 12.26 -3.13 3.68
N HIS A 94 11.19 -3.91 3.70
CA HIS A 94 11.21 -5.37 3.59
C HIS A 94 10.76 -5.87 2.20
N ARG A 95 11.03 -5.08 1.15
CA ARG A 95 10.56 -5.36 -0.19
C ARG A 95 10.93 -6.79 -0.64
N GLY A 96 9.91 -7.54 -1.02
CA GLY A 96 10.04 -8.88 -1.60
C GLY A 96 10.11 -9.99 -0.56
N THR A 97 9.97 -9.67 0.72
CA THR A 97 10.00 -10.64 1.83
C THR A 97 8.65 -10.75 2.52
N ARG A 98 8.51 -11.72 3.43
CA ARG A 98 7.30 -11.93 4.23
C ARG A 98 7.00 -10.73 5.14
N GLU A 99 8.05 -10.12 5.68
CA GLU A 99 8.00 -9.02 6.65
C GLU A 99 7.32 -7.77 6.07
N ALA A 100 7.30 -7.60 4.74
CA ALA A 100 6.53 -6.54 4.08
C ALA A 100 5.01 -6.62 4.27
N PHE A 101 4.49 -7.77 4.73
CA PHE A 101 3.06 -8.04 4.90
C PHE A 101 2.68 -8.31 6.36
N GLN A 102 3.65 -8.30 7.28
CA GLN A 102 3.47 -8.82 8.64
C GLN A 102 2.48 -8.00 9.50
N HIS A 103 2.19 -6.76 9.10
CA HIS A 103 1.30 -5.85 9.81
C HIS A 103 0.07 -5.44 8.99
N ASP A 104 -0.21 -6.13 7.88
CA ASP A 104 -1.35 -5.83 7.00
C ASP A 104 -2.68 -5.83 7.78
N GLU A 105 -2.90 -6.85 8.63
CA GLU A 105 -4.11 -6.96 9.45
C GLU A 105 -4.29 -5.74 10.37
N ARG A 106 -3.23 -5.37 11.11
CA ARG A 106 -3.27 -4.21 11.99
C ARG A 106 -3.50 -2.90 11.23
N ALA A 107 -2.90 -2.74 10.05
CA ALA A 107 -3.11 -1.57 9.22
C ALA A 107 -4.56 -1.50 8.70
N VAL A 108 -5.16 -2.63 8.33
CA VAL A 108 -6.59 -2.72 7.93
C VAL A 108 -7.50 -2.35 9.09
N GLU A 109 -7.24 -2.83 10.30
CA GLU A 109 -8.01 -2.45 11.50
C GLU A 109 -7.99 -0.94 11.73
N LEU A 110 -6.82 -0.30 11.63
CA LEU A 110 -6.67 1.15 11.77
C LEU A 110 -7.45 1.90 10.67
N SER A 111 -7.41 1.42 9.43
CA SER A 111 -8.21 1.98 8.33
C SER A 111 -9.71 1.89 8.62
N ARG A 112 -10.21 0.72 9.01
CA ARG A 112 -11.62 0.52 9.37
C ARG A 112 -12.02 1.41 10.55
N GLN A 113 -11.20 1.49 11.58
CA GLN A 113 -11.41 2.39 12.72
C GLN A 113 -11.61 3.84 12.26
N MET A 114 -10.77 4.34 11.34
CA MET A 114 -10.91 5.71 10.81
C MET A 114 -12.17 5.89 9.96
N VAL A 115 -12.60 4.87 9.23
CA VAL A 115 -13.86 4.87 8.48
C VAL A 115 -15.05 4.95 9.45
N ASP A 116 -15.12 4.03 10.41
CA ASP A 116 -16.26 3.86 11.33
C ASP A 116 -16.43 5.05 12.28
N SER A 117 -15.31 5.64 12.74
CA SER A 117 -15.31 6.83 13.58
C SER A 117 -15.52 8.14 12.78
N GLY A 118 -15.56 8.06 11.46
CA GLY A 118 -15.65 9.20 10.56
C GLY A 118 -14.38 10.05 10.50
N LEU A 119 -13.29 9.73 11.22
CA LEU A 119 -12.08 10.55 11.33
C LEU A 119 -11.42 10.92 9.98
N LEU A 120 -11.71 10.17 8.91
CA LEU A 120 -11.27 10.49 7.56
C LEU A 120 -11.67 11.90 7.07
N HIS A 121 -12.71 12.52 7.63
CA HIS A 121 -13.11 13.90 7.27
C HIS A 121 -12.06 14.95 7.66
N GLN A 122 -11.16 14.64 8.60
CA GLN A 122 -10.09 15.53 9.03
C GLN A 122 -8.87 15.47 8.10
N LEU A 123 -8.78 14.43 7.26
CA LEU A 123 -7.68 14.19 6.33
C LEU A 123 -8.01 14.75 4.94
N LYS A 124 -6.97 15.15 4.19
CA LYS A 124 -7.12 15.78 2.88
C LYS A 124 -6.40 15.00 1.79
N GLY A 125 -7.03 14.88 0.62
CA GLY A 125 -6.43 14.34 -0.60
C GLY A 125 -5.61 13.07 -0.36
N TRP A 126 -4.30 13.11 -0.62
CA TRP A 126 -3.42 11.96 -0.44
C TRP A 126 -3.39 11.40 0.98
N GLN A 127 -3.50 12.20 2.04
CA GLN A 127 -3.58 11.67 3.42
C GLN A 127 -4.75 10.72 3.59
N LYS A 128 -5.90 11.09 3.02
CA LYS A 128 -7.11 10.27 3.03
C LYS A 128 -6.92 8.99 2.21
N GLN A 129 -6.26 9.09 1.04
CA GLN A 129 -5.90 7.92 0.23
C GLN A 129 -5.03 6.92 1.01
N PHE A 130 -3.97 7.38 1.68
CA PHE A 130 -3.10 6.50 2.47
C PHE A 130 -3.81 5.90 3.68
N ALA A 131 -4.70 6.66 4.32
CA ALA A 131 -5.47 6.17 5.45
C ALA A 131 -6.32 4.93 5.12
N VAL A 132 -6.78 4.80 3.87
CA VAL A 132 -7.60 3.65 3.41
C VAL A 132 -6.85 2.70 2.48
N MET A 133 -5.58 2.97 2.17
CA MET A 133 -4.77 2.11 1.32
C MET A 133 -4.61 0.68 1.87
N PRO A 134 -4.55 0.44 3.20
CA PRO A 134 -4.57 -0.92 3.73
C PRO A 134 -5.79 -1.75 3.29
N LEU A 135 -6.96 -1.13 3.09
CA LEU A 135 -8.13 -1.84 2.53
C LEU A 135 -7.83 -2.38 1.13
N MET A 136 -7.10 -1.62 0.31
CA MET A 136 -6.62 -2.07 -1.00
C MET A 136 -5.67 -3.25 -0.85
N HIS A 137 -4.88 -3.31 0.21
CA HIS A 137 -3.91 -4.37 0.44
C HIS A 137 -4.49 -5.62 1.09
N SER A 138 -5.69 -5.54 1.67
CA SER A 138 -6.40 -6.67 2.26
C SER A 138 -6.65 -7.79 1.25
N GLU A 139 -6.65 -9.03 1.72
CA GLU A 139 -7.12 -10.20 0.97
C GLU A 139 -8.62 -10.48 1.25
N CYS A 140 -9.33 -9.59 1.95
CA CYS A 140 -10.77 -9.68 2.19
C CYS A 140 -11.56 -8.89 1.13
N LEU A 141 -12.58 -9.51 0.53
CA LEU A 141 -13.39 -8.88 -0.52
C LEU A 141 -14.20 -7.68 0.01
N ASP A 142 -14.72 -7.77 1.24
CA ASP A 142 -15.49 -6.67 1.85
C ASP A 142 -14.66 -5.40 2.02
N ASP A 143 -13.36 -5.53 2.31
CA ASP A 143 -12.44 -4.37 2.36
C ASP A 143 -12.25 -3.74 0.99
N GLN A 144 -12.16 -4.57 -0.06
CA GLN A 144 -12.03 -4.09 -1.44
C GLN A 144 -13.31 -3.36 -1.87
N ASP A 145 -14.48 -3.91 -1.53
CA ASP A 145 -15.78 -3.29 -1.77
C ASP A 145 -15.93 -1.96 -1.02
N LEU A 146 -15.55 -1.93 0.27
CA LEU A 146 -15.56 -0.71 1.07
C LEU A 146 -14.67 0.38 0.45
N LEU A 147 -13.46 0.03 0.03
CA LEU A 147 -12.56 0.98 -0.61
C LEU A 147 -13.16 1.55 -1.91
N VAL A 148 -13.70 0.70 -2.78
CA VAL A 148 -14.31 1.14 -4.04
C VAL A 148 -15.48 2.09 -3.77
N SER A 149 -16.30 1.79 -2.76
CA SER A 149 -17.41 2.65 -2.32
C SER A 149 -16.92 4.01 -1.85
N LEU A 150 -15.93 4.05 -0.95
CA LEU A 150 -15.35 5.29 -0.42
C LEU A 150 -14.77 6.17 -1.52
N LEU A 151 -13.96 5.59 -2.41
CA LEU A 151 -13.35 6.33 -3.52
C LEU A 151 -14.40 6.85 -4.50
N THR A 152 -15.44 6.06 -4.77
CA THR A 152 -16.57 6.48 -5.62
C THR A 152 -17.27 7.68 -5.02
N GLU A 153 -17.55 7.67 -3.72
CA GLU A 153 -18.18 8.80 -3.03
C GLU A 153 -17.28 10.05 -3.07
N TRP A 154 -16.02 9.93 -2.66
CA TRP A 154 -15.12 11.09 -2.64
C TRP A 154 -14.85 11.66 -4.02
N SER A 155 -14.87 10.84 -5.07
CA SER A 155 -14.66 11.31 -6.45
C SER A 155 -15.70 12.31 -6.96
N LYS A 156 -16.86 12.40 -6.28
CA LYS A 156 -17.91 13.39 -6.57
C LYS A 156 -17.44 14.81 -6.28
N SER A 157 -16.63 15.01 -5.25
CA SER A 157 -16.12 16.32 -4.82
C SER A 157 -14.60 16.50 -4.96
N GLU A 158 -13.84 15.41 -5.00
CA GLU A 158 -12.38 15.39 -5.06
C GLU A 158 -11.90 14.62 -6.31
N PRO A 159 -11.62 15.30 -7.44
CA PRO A 159 -11.27 14.65 -8.71
C PRO A 159 -10.06 13.71 -8.66
N LEU A 160 -9.17 13.86 -7.68
CA LEU A 160 -7.99 12.99 -7.51
C LEU A 160 -8.35 11.51 -7.37
N PHE A 161 -9.52 11.19 -6.79
CA PHE A 161 -9.93 9.81 -6.55
C PHE A 161 -10.51 9.13 -7.77
N ARG A 162 -10.89 9.87 -8.82
CA ARG A 162 -11.46 9.27 -10.06
C ARG A 162 -10.50 8.26 -10.68
N ARG A 163 -9.21 8.59 -10.74
CA ARG A 163 -8.16 7.69 -11.25
C ARG A 163 -7.89 6.50 -10.32
N GLN A 164 -8.16 6.66 -9.02
CA GLN A 164 -7.94 5.61 -8.03
C GLN A 164 -9.04 4.55 -8.02
N ILE A 165 -10.25 4.87 -8.51
CA ILE A 165 -11.37 3.92 -8.56
C ILE A 165 -11.03 2.73 -9.45
N ASP A 166 -10.56 2.96 -10.68
CA ASP A 166 -10.27 1.87 -11.61
C ASP A 166 -9.10 1.00 -11.10
N PHE A 167 -8.13 1.64 -10.45
CA PHE A 167 -7.04 0.93 -9.78
C PHE A 167 -7.55 0.06 -8.62
N ALA A 168 -8.45 0.58 -7.78
CA ALA A 168 -9.07 -0.17 -6.69
C ALA A 168 -9.96 -1.31 -7.21
N LYS A 169 -10.72 -1.11 -8.29
CA LYS A 169 -11.49 -2.17 -8.95
C LYS A 169 -10.59 -3.29 -9.47
N ALA A 170 -9.48 -2.95 -10.12
CA ALA A 170 -8.51 -3.96 -10.56
C ALA A 170 -7.93 -4.77 -9.37
N HIS A 171 -7.72 -4.14 -8.21
CA HIS A 171 -7.30 -4.84 -6.98
C HIS A 171 -8.39 -5.75 -6.44
N ARG A 172 -9.64 -5.25 -6.42
CA ARG A 172 -10.83 -5.98 -6.03
C ARG A 172 -11.04 -7.21 -6.90
N ASP A 173 -10.91 -7.09 -8.21
CA ASP A 173 -11.17 -8.18 -9.16
C ASP A 173 -10.18 -9.34 -8.97
N VAL A 174 -8.92 -9.04 -8.67
CA VAL A 174 -7.91 -10.07 -8.32
C VAL A 174 -8.32 -10.81 -7.05
N VAL A 175 -8.71 -10.08 -6.00
CA VAL A 175 -9.16 -10.71 -4.73
C VAL A 175 -10.49 -11.46 -4.94
N GLY A 176 -11.42 -10.94 -5.73
CA GLY A 176 -12.68 -11.59 -6.05
C GLY A 176 -12.51 -12.87 -6.87
N ARG A 177 -11.51 -12.92 -7.77
CA ARG A 177 -11.19 -14.10 -8.56
C ARG A 177 -10.49 -15.19 -7.74
N PHE A 178 -9.46 -14.84 -6.98
CA PHE A 178 -8.58 -15.82 -6.33
C PHE A 178 -8.83 -16.00 -4.84
N GLY A 179 -9.68 -15.16 -4.22
CA GLY A 179 -9.88 -15.10 -2.77
C GLY A 179 -8.65 -14.58 -1.99
N ARG A 180 -7.59 -14.18 -2.70
CA ARG A 180 -6.30 -13.73 -2.14
C ARG A 180 -5.51 -12.94 -3.18
N ARG A 181 -4.25 -12.62 -2.87
CA ARG A 181 -3.29 -11.95 -3.78
C ARG A 181 -2.22 -12.94 -4.24
N PRO A 182 -2.39 -13.61 -5.40
CA PRO A 182 -1.48 -14.67 -5.83
C PRO A 182 -0.02 -14.23 -5.93
N GLN A 183 0.25 -12.99 -6.35
CA GLN A 183 1.61 -12.45 -6.44
C GLN A 183 2.37 -12.45 -5.12
N ARG A 184 1.69 -12.55 -3.96
CA ARG A 184 2.32 -12.66 -2.63
C ARG A 184 2.75 -14.09 -2.30
N ASN A 185 2.32 -15.09 -3.06
CA ASN A 185 2.57 -16.50 -2.76
C ASN A 185 4.07 -16.78 -2.57
N PHE A 186 4.93 -16.19 -3.38
CA PHE A 186 6.38 -16.39 -3.29
C PHE A 186 6.97 -15.79 -2.01
N ALA A 187 6.60 -14.57 -1.65
CA ALA A 187 7.08 -13.94 -0.42
C ALA A 187 6.50 -14.60 0.85
N LEU A 188 5.28 -15.12 0.77
CA LEU A 188 4.57 -15.78 1.87
C LEU A 188 4.77 -17.30 1.91
N ASN A 189 5.59 -17.88 1.03
CA ASN A 189 5.79 -19.32 0.87
C ASN A 189 4.47 -20.12 0.75
N ARG A 190 3.50 -19.60 -0.02
CA ARG A 190 2.25 -20.31 -0.36
C ARG A 190 2.41 -21.06 -1.67
N GLU A 191 1.83 -22.24 -1.76
CA GLU A 191 1.70 -22.94 -3.03
C GLU A 191 0.71 -22.18 -3.94
N SER A 192 1.10 -22.00 -5.20
CA SER A 192 0.23 -21.38 -6.21
C SER A 192 -0.63 -22.43 -6.89
N THR A 193 -1.91 -22.12 -7.10
CA THR A 193 -2.82 -23.02 -7.81
C THR A 193 -2.51 -23.03 -9.31
N ALA A 194 -3.02 -24.03 -10.04
CA ALA A 194 -2.88 -24.07 -11.49
C ALA A 194 -3.48 -22.82 -12.18
N GLU A 195 -4.59 -22.30 -11.65
CA GLU A 195 -5.21 -21.08 -12.18
C GLU A 195 -4.32 -19.84 -11.95
N GLU A 196 -3.72 -19.71 -10.77
CA GLU A 196 -2.81 -18.61 -10.45
C GLU A 196 -1.55 -18.65 -11.33
N LEU A 197 -0.99 -19.85 -11.57
CA LEU A 197 0.18 -20.03 -12.43
C LEU A 197 -0.13 -19.67 -13.89
N ALA A 198 -1.29 -20.06 -14.40
CA ALA A 198 -1.76 -19.67 -15.73
C ALA A 198 -1.95 -18.14 -15.83
N TRP A 199 -2.51 -17.53 -14.79
CA TRP A 199 -2.71 -16.09 -14.74
C TRP A 199 -1.39 -15.30 -14.76
N PHE A 200 -0.34 -15.75 -14.06
CA PHE A 200 0.98 -15.08 -14.05
C PHE A 200 1.65 -14.96 -15.43
N VAL A 201 1.23 -15.77 -16.40
CA VAL A 201 1.78 -15.78 -17.76
C VAL A 201 0.75 -15.35 -18.81
N SER A 202 -0.40 -14.83 -18.36
CA SER A 202 -1.43 -14.25 -19.21
C SER A 202 -1.23 -12.75 -19.38
N ASP A 203 -1.85 -12.18 -20.42
CA ASP A 203 -1.89 -10.71 -20.62
C ASP A 203 -2.89 -10.02 -19.67
N GLU A 204 -3.64 -10.79 -18.87
CA GLU A 204 -4.60 -10.29 -17.89
C GLU A 204 -3.93 -9.82 -16.59
N MET A 205 -2.68 -10.22 -16.32
CA MET A 205 -2.01 -9.88 -15.07
C MET A 205 -1.65 -8.38 -15.04
N PRO A 206 -2.18 -7.59 -14.08
CA PRO A 206 -1.87 -6.18 -13.98
C PRO A 206 -0.38 -5.93 -13.69
N GLN A 207 0.15 -4.81 -14.22
CA GLN A 207 1.56 -4.46 -14.07
C GLN A 207 2.03 -4.32 -12.59
N TRP A 208 1.13 -3.92 -11.69
CA TRP A 208 1.44 -3.79 -10.26
C TRP A 208 1.61 -5.14 -9.53
N CYS A 209 1.14 -6.24 -10.14
CA CYS A 209 1.38 -7.61 -9.64
C CYS A 209 2.79 -8.07 -9.99
N VAL A 210 3.28 -7.74 -11.19
CA VAL A 210 4.59 -8.14 -11.71
C VAL A 210 5.71 -7.77 -10.75
N THR A 211 5.65 -6.56 -10.18
CA THR A 211 6.68 -6.01 -9.29
C THR A 211 6.81 -6.74 -7.95
N GLN A 212 5.86 -7.61 -7.60
CA GLN A 212 5.86 -8.40 -6.37
C GLN A 212 6.35 -9.85 -6.59
N ILE A 213 6.56 -10.26 -7.84
CA ILE A 213 7.03 -11.60 -8.18
C ILE A 213 8.52 -11.52 -8.55
N PRO A 214 9.39 -12.40 -8.03
CA PRO A 214 10.78 -12.43 -8.42
C PRO A 214 10.93 -12.60 -9.94
N LYS A 215 11.77 -11.77 -10.57
CA LYS A 215 11.96 -11.76 -12.03
C LYS A 215 12.29 -13.15 -12.60
N GLN A 216 13.20 -13.87 -11.96
CA GLN A 216 13.60 -15.23 -12.34
C GLN A 216 12.42 -16.22 -12.30
N THR A 217 11.50 -16.03 -11.35
CA THR A 217 10.29 -16.86 -11.23
C THR A 217 9.36 -16.62 -12.42
N LEU A 218 9.11 -15.36 -12.78
CA LEU A 218 8.29 -15.03 -13.96
C LEU A 218 8.93 -15.55 -15.25
N GLU A 219 10.24 -15.42 -15.41
CA GLU A 219 10.97 -15.94 -16.57
C GLU A 219 10.82 -17.47 -16.69
N ARG A 220 10.94 -18.19 -15.58
CA ARG A 220 10.71 -19.64 -15.55
C ARG A 220 9.27 -20.00 -15.93
N LEU A 221 8.28 -19.33 -15.34
CA LEU A 221 6.87 -19.62 -15.64
C LEU A 221 6.54 -19.38 -17.12
N LYS A 222 7.08 -18.31 -17.71
CA LYS A 222 6.93 -18.04 -19.15
C LYS A 222 7.55 -19.14 -20.00
N ALA A 223 8.75 -19.60 -19.65
CA ALA A 223 9.39 -20.72 -20.34
C ALA A 223 8.59 -22.04 -20.21
N ASP A 224 7.94 -22.27 -19.07
CA ASP A 224 7.08 -23.44 -18.86
C ASP A 224 5.79 -23.36 -19.70
N LYS A 225 5.21 -22.16 -19.86
CA LYS A 225 4.10 -21.91 -20.79
C LYS A 225 4.50 -22.19 -22.24
N ASP A 226 5.65 -21.69 -22.68
CA ASP A 226 6.14 -21.87 -24.06
C ASP A 226 6.40 -23.35 -24.39
N LYS A 227 6.70 -24.18 -23.37
CA LYS A 227 6.84 -25.64 -23.47
C LYS A 227 5.52 -26.40 -23.38
N GLY A 228 4.38 -25.72 -23.21
CA GLY A 228 3.06 -26.33 -23.05
C GLY A 228 2.82 -27.00 -21.68
N MET A 229 3.63 -26.67 -20.68
CA MET A 229 3.50 -27.22 -19.31
C MET A 229 2.50 -26.44 -18.45
N LEU A 230 2.18 -25.20 -18.85
CA LEU A 230 1.11 -24.37 -18.30
C LEU A 230 0.13 -24.05 -19.42
N LYS A 231 -1.17 -24.17 -19.14
CA LYS A 231 -2.25 -23.85 -20.10
C LYS A 231 -2.64 -22.39 -19.98
#